data_AF-A0A399YEM7-F1
#
_entry.id   AF-A0A399YEM7-F1
#
_cell.length_a   1.000
_cell.length_b   1.000
_cell.length_c   1.000
_cell.angle_alpha   90.00
_cell.angle_beta   90.00
_cell.angle_gamma   90.00
#
_symmetry.space_group_name_H-M   'P 1'
#
loop_
_entity.id
_entity.type
_entity.pdbx_description
1 polymer ?
#
loop_
_entity_poly.entity_id
_entity_poly.type
_entity_poly.pdbx_seq_one_letter_code
_entity_poly.pdbx_strand_id
1 'polypeptide(L)'
;MISQLRPALVAFITLAIVTGILYPFAITAIAQLVFAAQANGSLIVQNGNVVGSALIGQNFDDPKYFWSRPSATSPFAYNAAASSGSNLGPTNPALIQAVQARVEALRVADPNNTAPIPVDLVTSSASGLDPHISVAAANYQIARVARARNL
;
A
#
# COMPACT_ATOMS: atom_id res chain seq x y z
N MET A 1 -13.04 11.33 -49.44
CA MET A 1 -12.35 10.59 -48.37
C MET A 1 -10.91 11.08 -48.14
N ILE A 2 -10.09 11.29 -49.17
CA ILE A 2 -8.67 11.71 -49.02
C ILE A 2 -8.51 13.12 -48.41
N SER A 3 -9.45 14.06 -48.65
CA SER A 3 -9.38 15.43 -48.10
C SER A 3 -9.46 15.51 -46.57
N GLN A 4 -10.03 14.48 -45.92
CA GLN A 4 -10.13 14.41 -44.46
C GLN A 4 -8.93 13.71 -43.81
N LEU A 5 -8.08 13.05 -44.61
CA LEU A 5 -6.95 12.29 -44.09
C LEU A 5 -5.88 13.21 -43.48
N ARG A 6 -5.56 14.31 -44.16
CA ARG A 6 -4.60 15.31 -43.67
C ARG A 6 -5.04 15.98 -42.35
N PRO A 7 -6.24 16.58 -42.23
CA PRO A 7 -6.66 17.19 -40.97
C PRO A 7 -6.78 16.18 -39.83
N ALA A 8 -7.22 14.94 -40.11
CA ALA A 8 -7.26 13.88 -39.11
C ALA A 8 -5.86 13.50 -38.59
N LEU A 9 -4.88 13.32 -39.49
CA LEU A 9 -3.50 13.02 -39.09
C LEU A 9 -2.86 14.17 -38.31
N VAL A 10 -3.07 15.41 -38.74
CA VAL A 10 -2.56 16.59 -38.03
C VAL A 10 -3.16 16.66 -36.63
N ALA A 11 -4.49 16.57 -36.51
CA ALA A 11 -5.15 16.60 -35.21
C ALA A 11 -4.66 15.47 -34.29
N PHE A 12 -4.52 14.25 -34.82
CA PHE A 12 -3.99 13.11 -34.06
C PHE A 12 -2.56 13.35 -33.58
N ILE A 13 -1.65 13.76 -34.46
CA ILE A 13 -0.24 14.01 -34.10
C ILE A 13 -0.13 15.18 -33.13
N THR A 14 -0.86 16.27 -33.36
CA THR A 14 -0.86 17.42 -32.45
C THR A 14 -1.34 17.01 -31.06
N LEU A 15 -2.47 16.30 -30.95
CA LEU A 15 -2.96 15.85 -29.65
C LEU A 15 -2.00 14.85 -29.00
N ALA A 16 -1.40 13.94 -29.76
CA ALA A 16 -0.40 12.99 -29.24
C ALA A 16 0.84 13.71 -28.69
N ILE A 17 1.35 14.73 -29.38
CA ILE A 17 2.47 15.55 -28.90
C ILE A 17 2.07 16.33 -27.65
N VAL A 18 0.90 16.95 -27.66
CA VAL A 18 0.43 17.76 -26.51
C VAL A 18 0.23 16.90 -25.28
N THR A 19 -0.47 15.76 -25.38
CA THR A 19 -0.82 14.93 -24.22
C THR A 19 0.28 13.93 -23.83
N GLY A 20 1.07 13.46 -24.78
CA GLY A 20 2.13 12.48 -24.56
C GLY A 20 3.51 13.07 -24.30
N ILE A 21 3.76 14.34 -24.66
CA ILE A 21 5.06 15.00 -24.47
C ILE A 21 4.92 16.29 -23.68
N LEU A 22 4.24 17.30 -24.23
CA LEU A 22 4.25 18.64 -23.62
C LEU A 22 3.64 18.62 -22.21
N TYR A 23 2.51 17.94 -22.05
CA TYR A 23 1.83 17.80 -20.77
C TYR A 23 2.67 17.07 -19.70
N PRO A 24 3.18 15.84 -19.92
CA PRO A 24 3.97 15.15 -18.89
C PRO A 24 5.27 15.89 -18.55
N PHE A 25 5.95 16.53 -19.51
CA PHE A 25 7.15 17.33 -19.20
C PHE A 25 6.82 18.57 -18.38
N ALA A 26 5.77 19.31 -18.74
CA ALA A 26 5.36 20.49 -17.99
C ALA A 26 4.99 20.13 -16.54
N ILE A 27 4.18 19.07 -16.34
CA ILE A 27 3.78 18.62 -15.01
C ILE A 27 4.98 18.09 -14.22
N THR A 28 5.87 17.33 -14.84
CA THR A 28 7.09 16.84 -14.17
C THR A 28 7.99 17.99 -13.73
N ALA A 29 8.20 19.01 -14.58
CA ALA A 29 9.00 20.18 -14.24
C ALA A 29 8.39 20.94 -13.05
N ILE A 30 7.08 21.19 -13.08
CA ILE A 30 6.38 21.87 -11.98
C ILE A 30 6.47 21.04 -10.69
N ALA A 31 6.21 19.73 -10.76
CA ALA A 31 6.25 18.85 -9.61
C ALA A 31 7.65 18.77 -8.98
N GLN A 32 8.71 18.70 -9.79
CA GLN A 32 10.08 18.69 -9.30
C GLN A 32 10.51 20.04 -8.70
N LEU A 33 9.98 21.16 -9.20
CA LEU A 33 10.29 22.50 -8.66
C LEU A 33 9.56 22.79 -7.35
N VAL A 34 8.30 22.38 -7.23
CA VAL A 34 7.45 22.76 -6.07
C VAL A 34 7.35 21.65 -5.03
N PHE A 35 7.37 20.38 -5.44
CA PHE A 35 7.09 19.21 -4.59
C PHE A 35 8.08 18.06 -4.84
N ALA A 36 9.37 18.38 -4.91
CA ALA A 36 10.43 17.41 -5.23
C ALA A 36 10.35 16.13 -4.38
N ALA A 37 10.13 16.23 -3.07
CA ALA A 37 10.06 15.07 -2.20
C ALA A 37 8.92 14.10 -2.59
N GLN A 38 7.73 14.64 -2.85
CA GLN A 38 6.55 13.85 -3.25
C GLN A 38 6.68 13.32 -4.68
N ALA A 39 7.18 14.14 -5.61
CA ALA A 39 7.41 13.76 -7.00
C ALA A 39 8.40 12.60 -7.13
N ASN A 40 9.37 12.52 -6.20
CA ASN A 40 10.35 11.43 -6.13
C ASN A 40 9.91 10.28 -5.20
N GLY A 41 8.62 10.23 -4.81
CA GLY A 41 8.04 9.07 -4.11
C GLY A 41 8.00 9.14 -2.59
N SER A 42 8.27 10.31 -1.98
CA SER A 42 8.23 10.51 -0.53
C SER A 42 9.09 9.49 0.24
N LEU A 43 10.30 9.25 -0.26
CA LEU A 43 11.22 8.24 0.28
C LEU A 43 11.70 8.61 1.69
N ILE A 44 11.81 7.59 2.53
CA ILE A 44 12.41 7.68 3.87
C ILE A 44 13.83 7.15 3.75
N VAL A 45 14.80 7.99 4.10
CA VAL A 45 16.23 7.67 4.04
C VAL A 45 16.80 7.64 5.45
N GLN A 46 17.49 6.56 5.79
CA GLN A 46 18.17 6.39 7.07
C GLN A 46 19.61 5.97 6.80
N ASN A 47 20.58 6.70 7.37
CA ASN A 47 22.01 6.45 7.19
C ASN A 47 22.45 6.36 5.72
N GLY A 48 21.86 7.20 4.85
CA GLY A 48 22.15 7.22 3.41
C GLY A 48 21.47 6.12 2.59
N ASN A 49 20.76 5.18 3.23
CA ASN A 49 20.03 4.12 2.54
C ASN A 49 18.53 4.40 2.50
N VAL A 50 17.89 4.12 1.37
CA VAL A 50 16.43 4.18 1.24
C VAL A 50 15.83 3.00 2.00
N VAL A 51 15.11 3.29 3.07
CA VAL A 51 14.46 2.26 3.91
C VAL A 51 12.98 2.08 3.59
N GLY A 52 12.40 2.94 2.76
CA GLY A 52 11.01 2.83 2.33
C GLY A 52 10.45 4.14 1.78
N SER A 53 9.13 4.22 1.70
CA SER A 53 8.36 5.43 1.39
C SER A 53 7.31 5.64 2.47
N ALA A 54 6.98 6.90 2.78
CA ALA A 54 5.88 7.22 3.68
C ALA A 54 4.51 6.73 3.17
N LEU A 55 4.41 6.40 1.87
CA LEU A 55 3.16 6.02 1.21
C LEU A 55 3.01 4.51 1.01
N ILE A 56 4.03 3.71 1.33
CA ILE A 56 4.06 2.28 1.04
C ILE A 56 4.33 1.50 2.32
N GLY A 57 3.40 0.62 2.68
CA GLY A 57 3.56 -0.29 3.80
C GLY A 57 4.61 -1.37 3.50
N GLN A 58 5.14 -1.96 4.57
CA GLN A 58 6.05 -3.11 4.49
C GLN A 58 5.45 -4.27 5.26
N ASN A 59 5.90 -5.48 4.91
CA ASN A 59 5.56 -6.67 5.67
C ASN A 59 6.31 -6.66 7.00
N PHE A 60 5.58 -6.54 8.12
CA PHE A 60 6.13 -6.61 9.47
C PHE A 60 5.55 -7.85 10.18
N ASP A 61 6.44 -8.77 10.56
CA ASP A 61 6.12 -10.02 11.25
C ASP A 61 6.82 -10.15 12.61
N ASP A 62 7.90 -9.40 12.86
CA ASP A 62 8.58 -9.35 14.15
C ASP A 62 7.64 -8.78 15.24
N PRO A 63 7.45 -9.46 16.39
CA PRO A 63 6.56 -9.03 17.47
C PRO A 63 6.84 -7.64 18.03
N LYS A 64 8.07 -7.15 17.88
CA LYS A 64 8.46 -5.81 18.34
C LYS A 64 7.85 -4.70 17.48
N TYR A 65 7.45 -4.96 16.25
CA TYR A 65 6.82 -3.95 15.40
C TYR A 65 5.29 -3.97 15.53
N PHE A 66 4.68 -2.84 15.14
CA PHE A 66 3.26 -2.83 14.82
C PHE A 66 3.07 -3.60 13.52
N TRP A 67 2.14 -4.53 13.51
CA TRP A 67 1.78 -5.27 12.32
C TRP A 67 0.73 -4.48 11.55
N SER A 68 1.01 -4.33 10.26
CA SER A 68 0.14 -3.67 9.30
C SER A 68 -1.05 -4.57 8.96
N ARG A 69 -1.93 -4.07 8.09
CA ARG A 69 -3.00 -4.89 7.52
C ARG A 69 -2.42 -6.05 6.71
N PRO A 70 -3.09 -7.22 6.63
CA PRO A 70 -2.67 -8.28 5.73
C PRO A 70 -2.56 -7.79 4.28
N SER A 71 -1.52 -8.20 3.57
CA SER A 71 -1.39 -7.99 2.13
C SER A 71 -1.69 -9.29 1.37
N ALA A 72 -2.32 -9.16 0.20
CA ALA A 72 -2.68 -10.27 -0.70
C ALA A 72 -1.89 -10.23 -2.02
N THR A 73 -0.76 -9.52 -2.05
CA THR A 73 0.12 -9.47 -3.23
C THR A 73 0.85 -10.80 -3.44
N SER A 74 1.25 -11.05 -4.69
CA SER A 74 2.06 -12.19 -5.11
C SER A 74 3.41 -11.71 -5.66
N PRO A 75 4.53 -12.45 -5.49
CA PRO A 75 4.66 -13.76 -4.84
C PRO A 75 4.83 -13.69 -3.32
N PHE A 76 4.91 -12.50 -2.74
CA PHE A 76 5.00 -12.27 -1.29
C PHE A 76 4.17 -11.03 -0.88
N ALA A 77 3.89 -10.91 0.42
CA ALA A 77 3.14 -9.81 1.01
C ALA A 77 3.85 -8.46 0.82
N TYR A 78 3.09 -7.39 0.57
CA TYR A 78 3.61 -6.03 0.35
C TYR A 78 4.56 -5.91 -0.86
N ASN A 79 4.33 -6.71 -1.91
CA ASN A 79 5.08 -6.61 -3.16
C ASN A 79 4.64 -5.40 -3.99
N ALA A 80 5.47 -4.35 -4.02
CA ALA A 80 5.21 -3.11 -4.74
C ALA A 80 5.05 -3.30 -6.26
N ALA A 81 5.62 -4.37 -6.83
CA ALA A 81 5.48 -4.67 -8.26
C ALA A 81 4.11 -5.28 -8.63
N ALA A 82 3.33 -5.76 -7.65
CA ALA A 82 2.03 -6.38 -7.88
C ALA A 82 0.86 -5.40 -7.68
N SER A 83 0.86 -4.64 -6.57
CA SER A 83 -0.19 -3.68 -6.22
C SER A 83 -1.62 -4.25 -6.36
N SER A 84 -1.90 -5.35 -5.67
CA SER A 84 -3.16 -6.09 -5.77
C SER A 84 -3.78 -6.43 -4.42
N GLY A 85 -5.11 -6.54 -4.39
CA GLY A 85 -5.89 -6.94 -3.21
C GLY A 85 -6.44 -8.35 -3.29
N SER A 86 -7.10 -8.78 -2.21
CA SER A 86 -7.88 -10.03 -2.20
C SER A 86 -9.25 -9.80 -2.84
N ASN A 87 -9.53 -10.52 -3.93
CA ASN A 87 -10.81 -10.45 -4.65
C ASN A 87 -11.80 -11.56 -4.22
N LEU A 88 -11.69 -12.04 -2.98
CA LEU A 88 -12.59 -13.06 -2.44
C LEU A 88 -13.93 -12.43 -2.04
N GLY A 89 -15.04 -13.02 -2.50
CA GLY A 89 -16.38 -12.61 -2.09
C GLY A 89 -16.71 -12.96 -0.63
N PRO A 90 -17.71 -12.30 -0.01
CA PRO A 90 -18.05 -12.49 1.40
C PRO A 90 -18.55 -13.89 1.74
N THR A 91 -19.11 -14.61 0.76
CA THR A 91 -19.57 -16.00 0.90
C THR A 91 -18.48 -17.03 0.56
N ASN A 92 -17.28 -16.59 0.18
CA ASN A 92 -16.21 -17.49 -0.20
C ASN A 92 -15.60 -18.14 1.07
N PRO A 93 -15.59 -19.48 1.18
CA PRO A 93 -15.07 -20.16 2.37
C PRO A 93 -13.58 -19.87 2.62
N ALA A 94 -12.78 -19.62 1.57
CA ALA A 94 -11.36 -19.30 1.73
C ALA A 94 -11.15 -17.96 2.45
N LEU A 95 -12.07 -16.99 2.28
CA LEU A 95 -12.00 -15.72 3.02
C LEU A 95 -12.26 -15.95 4.51
N ILE A 96 -13.29 -16.73 4.83
CA ILE A 96 -13.67 -17.06 6.21
C ILE A 96 -12.49 -17.77 6.90
N GLN A 97 -11.91 -18.78 6.25
CA GLN A 97 -10.75 -19.51 6.76
C GLN A 97 -9.53 -18.61 6.96
N ALA A 98 -9.22 -17.72 6.00
CA ALA A 98 -8.11 -16.79 6.12
C ALA A 98 -8.29 -15.81 7.29
N VAL A 99 -9.51 -15.30 7.50
CA VAL A 99 -9.83 -14.41 8.64
C VAL A 99 -9.71 -15.17 9.96
N GLN A 100 -10.23 -16.40 10.04
CA GLN A 100 -10.10 -17.24 11.24
C GLN A 100 -8.63 -17.52 11.59
N ALA A 101 -7.81 -17.88 10.61
CA ALA A 101 -6.38 -18.11 10.80
C ALA A 101 -5.65 -16.84 11.30
N ARG A 102 -6.01 -15.66 10.78
CA ARG A 102 -5.44 -14.38 11.24
C ARG A 102 -5.88 -14.03 12.66
N VAL A 103 -7.15 -14.29 13.01
CA VAL A 103 -7.66 -14.12 14.38
C VAL A 103 -6.89 -15.01 15.36
N GLU A 104 -6.68 -16.28 15.01
CA GLU A 104 -5.91 -17.21 15.83
C GLU A 104 -4.46 -16.77 15.98
N ALA A 105 -3.79 -16.40 14.89
CA ALA A 105 -2.42 -15.88 14.92
C ALA A 105 -2.28 -14.66 15.84
N LEU A 106 -3.24 -13.73 15.81
CA LEU A 106 -3.23 -12.55 16.70
C LEU A 106 -3.40 -12.93 18.17
N ARG A 107 -4.25 -13.92 18.48
CA ARG A 107 -4.43 -14.43 19.85
C ARG A 107 -3.18 -15.17 20.35
N VAL A 108 -2.53 -15.95 19.49
CA VAL A 108 -1.26 -16.63 19.83
C VAL A 108 -0.15 -15.60 20.07
N ALA A 109 -0.11 -14.53 19.27
CA ALA A 109 0.90 -13.48 19.41
C ALA A 109 0.75 -12.63 20.69
N ASP A 110 -0.47 -12.52 21.22
CA ASP A 110 -0.75 -11.80 22.47
C ASP A 110 -1.84 -12.51 23.31
N PRO A 111 -1.52 -13.64 23.97
CA PRO A 111 -2.52 -14.50 24.63
C PRO A 111 -3.29 -13.84 25.76
N ASN A 112 -2.73 -12.80 26.37
CA ASN A 112 -3.33 -12.10 27.50
C ASN A 112 -4.24 -10.93 27.06
N ASN A 113 -4.32 -10.66 25.75
CA ASN A 113 -5.12 -9.58 25.22
C ASN A 113 -6.55 -10.03 24.95
N THR A 114 -7.49 -9.51 25.74
CA THR A 114 -8.92 -9.83 25.65
C THR A 114 -9.72 -8.76 24.90
N ALA A 115 -9.06 -7.74 24.35
CA ALA A 115 -9.75 -6.69 23.60
C ALA A 115 -10.38 -7.26 22.32
N PRO A 116 -11.47 -6.65 21.80
CA PRO A 116 -12.00 -7.03 20.50
C PRO A 116 -10.95 -6.78 19.40
N ILE A 117 -10.73 -7.78 18.55
CA ILE A 117 -9.76 -7.70 17.44
C ILE A 117 -10.28 -6.71 16.39
N PRO A 118 -9.54 -5.64 16.07
CA PRO A 118 -9.94 -4.69 15.04
C PRO A 118 -9.91 -5.32 13.63
N VAL A 119 -10.92 -4.97 12.82
CA VAL A 119 -11.13 -5.56 11.49
C VAL A 119 -9.94 -5.36 10.53
N ASP A 120 -9.21 -4.25 10.69
CA ASP A 120 -8.06 -3.89 9.88
C ASP A 120 -6.95 -4.95 9.93
N LEU A 121 -6.76 -5.60 11.10
CA LEU A 121 -5.70 -6.58 11.32
C LEU A 121 -6.01 -7.96 10.74
N VAL A 122 -7.26 -8.21 10.37
CA VAL A 122 -7.71 -9.52 9.86
C VAL A 122 -8.20 -9.48 8.41
N THR A 123 -8.48 -8.28 7.90
CA THR A 123 -8.91 -8.06 6.51
C THR A 123 -7.80 -7.43 5.67
N SER A 124 -7.55 -7.99 4.50
CA SER A 124 -6.53 -7.45 3.59
C SER A 124 -6.95 -6.12 2.99
N SER A 125 -5.98 -5.26 2.69
CA SER A 125 -6.23 -4.01 1.97
C SER A 125 -6.49 -4.24 0.47
N ALA A 126 -7.12 -3.26 -0.17
CA ALA A 126 -7.45 -3.33 -1.61
C ALA A 126 -6.22 -3.14 -2.50
N SER A 127 -5.27 -2.28 -2.10
CA SER A 127 -4.03 -2.04 -2.85
C SER A 127 -2.97 -3.12 -2.59
N GLY A 128 -3.06 -3.82 -1.45
CA GLY A 128 -2.02 -4.72 -0.97
C GLY A 128 -0.76 -4.02 -0.46
N LEU A 129 -0.72 -2.68 -0.44
CA LEU A 129 0.44 -1.86 -0.07
C LEU A 129 0.11 -0.81 1.02
N ASP A 130 -1.04 -0.97 1.68
CA ASP A 130 -1.57 -0.01 2.65
C ASP A 130 -0.60 0.23 3.83
N PRO A 131 -0.09 1.46 4.00
CA PRO A 131 0.78 1.81 5.12
C PRO A 131 0.00 2.13 6.42
N HIS A 132 -1.34 2.15 6.38
CA HIS A 132 -2.16 2.63 7.48
C HIS A 132 -2.89 1.51 8.22
N ILE A 133 -3.11 1.74 9.51
CA ILE A 133 -4.03 1.01 10.38
C ILE A 133 -4.82 2.03 11.21
N SER A 134 -6.02 1.68 11.65
CA SER A 134 -6.75 2.55 12.58
C SER A 134 -6.02 2.68 13.93
N VAL A 135 -6.34 3.74 14.66
CA VAL A 135 -5.87 3.94 16.04
C VAL A 135 -6.29 2.77 16.94
N ALA A 136 -7.47 2.18 16.72
CA ALA A 136 -7.91 1.00 17.46
C ALA A 136 -7.00 -0.22 17.21
N ALA A 137 -6.61 -0.45 15.96
CA ALA A 137 -5.65 -1.50 15.57
C ALA A 137 -4.24 -1.25 16.14
N ALA A 138 -3.80 0.01 16.22
CA ALA A 138 -2.56 0.35 16.90
C ALA A 138 -2.65 0.09 18.40
N ASN A 139 -3.71 0.58 19.06
CA ASN A 139 -3.93 0.40 20.50
C ASN A 139 -4.01 -1.06 20.92
N TYR A 140 -4.67 -1.90 20.10
CA TYR A 140 -4.73 -3.35 20.31
C TYR A 140 -3.34 -3.98 20.43
N GLN A 141 -2.33 -3.46 19.72
CA GLN A 141 -0.99 -4.05 19.64
C GLN A 141 0.02 -3.48 20.66
N ILE A 142 -0.33 -2.41 21.39
CA ILE A 142 0.60 -1.67 22.27
C ILE A 142 1.23 -2.61 23.30
N ALA A 143 0.44 -3.43 24.00
CA ALA A 143 0.95 -4.28 25.08
C ALA A 143 1.99 -5.30 24.58
N ARG A 144 1.73 -5.94 23.42
CA ARG A 144 2.70 -6.84 22.78
C ARG A 144 4.00 -6.12 22.43
N VAL A 145 3.89 -4.96 21.77
CA VAL A 145 5.04 -4.18 21.30
C VAL A 145 5.89 -3.66 22.46
N ALA A 146 5.25 -3.14 23.51
CA ALA A 146 5.93 -2.62 24.70
C ALA A 146 6.74 -3.72 25.40
N ARG A 147 6.14 -4.90 25.62
CA ARG A 147 6.84 -6.07 26.20
C ARG A 147 8.02 -6.52 25.34
N ALA A 148 7.85 -6.60 24.02
CA ALA A 148 8.92 -7.02 23.12
C ALA A 148 10.08 -6.02 23.03
N ARG A 149 9.87 -4.76 23.39
CA ARG A 149 10.90 -3.70 23.39
C ARG A 149 11.42 -3.30 24.77
N ASN A 150 10.85 -3.82 25.85
CA ASN A 150 11.15 -3.39 27.23
C ASN A 150 10.91 -1.89 27.44
N LEU A 151 9.76 -1.39 26.95
CA LEU A 151 9.30 0.00 27.13
C LEU A 151 8.18 0.09 28.17
#